data_AF-R6T219-F1
#
_entry.id   AF-R6T219-F1
#
_cell.length_a   1.000
_cell.length_b   1.000
_cell.length_c   1.000
_cell.angle_alpha   90.00
_cell.angle_beta   90.00
_cell.angle_gamma   90.00
#
_symmetry.space_group_name_H-M   'P 1'
#
loop_
_entity.id
_entity.type
_entity.pdbx_description
1 polymer ?
#
loop_
_entity_poly.entity_id
_entity_poly.type
_entity_poly.pdbx_seq_one_letter_code
_entity_poly.pdbx_strand_id
1 'polypeptide(L)'
;MEEAVLKGYRIVRYEFINQMPQGSAMKMGAKYNYNVKYTPNNTCRAELGVEMADKEHPESFCVRATILGFFDVDGSEEKEKLHVATFRALFPVLRATVSVMTSAAGVPPVLIPQIHIEDQDIYRFEVNPGMSGK
;
A
#
# COMPACT_ATOMS: atom_id res chain seq x y z
N MET A 1 9.18 -1.08 22.81
CA MET A 1 8.63 0.06 22.03
C MET A 1 8.23 -0.53 20.69
N GLU A 2 7.12 -0.12 20.07
CA GLU A 2 6.83 -0.58 18.70
C GLU A 2 7.94 -0.07 17.77
N GLU A 3 8.40 -0.92 16.84
CA GLU A 3 9.52 -0.62 15.92
C GLU A 3 9.19 0.59 15.01
N ALA A 4 7.91 0.76 14.66
CA ALA A 4 7.40 1.91 13.92
C ALA A 4 5.99 2.29 14.39
N VAL A 5 5.80 3.57 14.73
CA VAL A 5 4.51 4.11 15.19
C VAL A 5 3.89 4.99 14.12
N LEU A 6 2.74 4.59 13.57
CA LEU A 6 2.00 5.38 12.58
C LEU A 6 1.43 6.65 13.24
N LYS A 7 1.91 7.83 12.84
CA LYS A 7 1.46 9.13 13.36
C LYS A 7 0.30 9.71 12.55
N GLY A 8 0.18 9.30 11.29
CA GLY A 8 -0.89 9.72 10.41
C GLY A 8 -0.73 9.12 9.02
N TYR A 9 -1.81 9.14 8.25
CA TYR A 9 -1.81 8.68 6.88
C TYR A 9 -2.66 9.59 5.98
N ARG A 10 -2.46 9.50 4.67
CA ARG A 10 -3.31 10.15 3.68
C ARG A 10 -3.46 9.30 2.43
N ILE A 11 -4.62 9.35 1.81
CA ILE A 11 -4.85 8.76 0.49
C ILE A 11 -4.39 9.78 -0.54
N VAL A 12 -3.41 9.42 -1.37
CA VAL A 12 -2.87 10.33 -2.41
C VAL A 12 -3.42 10.03 -3.80
N ARG A 13 -3.91 8.81 -4.02
CA ARG A 13 -4.56 8.41 -5.26
C ARG A 13 -5.64 7.41 -4.94
N TYR A 14 -6.82 7.61 -5.51
CA TYR A 14 -7.87 6.61 -5.56
C TYR A 14 -8.58 6.71 -6.90
N GLU A 15 -8.50 5.66 -7.69
CA GLU A 15 -9.20 5.52 -8.96
C GLU A 15 -10.05 4.27 -8.90
N PHE A 16 -11.30 4.38 -9.35
CA PHE A 16 -12.21 3.25 -9.43
C PHE A 16 -12.97 3.30 -10.75
N ILE A 17 -12.90 2.22 -11.50
CA ILE A 17 -13.65 1.99 -12.72
C ILE A 17 -14.54 0.79 -12.49
N ASN A 18 -15.84 0.96 -12.73
CA ASN A 18 -16.82 -0.11 -12.72
C ASN A 18 -17.79 0.07 -13.90
N GLN A 19 -17.54 -0.70 -14.95
CA GLN A 19 -18.36 -0.79 -16.16
C GLN A 19 -18.80 -2.24 -16.43
N MET A 20 -18.68 -3.11 -15.42
CA MET A 20 -19.00 -4.52 -15.57
C MET A 20 -20.50 -4.73 -15.78
N PRO A 21 -20.90 -5.60 -16.72
CA PRO A 21 -22.28 -6.04 -16.84
C PRO A 21 -22.76 -6.73 -15.55
N GLN A 22 -24.06 -6.63 -15.27
CA GLN A 22 -24.65 -7.33 -14.13
C GLN A 22 -24.47 -8.86 -14.28
N GLY A 23 -24.03 -9.51 -13.20
CA GLY A 23 -23.87 -10.97 -13.17
C GLY A 23 -22.54 -11.49 -13.74
N SER A 24 -21.62 -10.62 -14.15
CA SER A 24 -20.29 -11.05 -14.58
C SER A 24 -19.46 -11.64 -13.44
N ALA A 25 -18.82 -12.78 -13.69
CA ALA A 25 -17.82 -13.36 -12.79
C ALA A 25 -16.48 -12.66 -13.02
N MET A 26 -15.82 -12.26 -11.93
CA MET A 26 -14.56 -11.51 -12.00
C MET A 26 -13.37 -12.37 -11.57
N LYS A 27 -12.30 -12.36 -12.36
CA LYS A 27 -11.01 -12.98 -12.01
C LYS A 27 -10.04 -11.88 -11.62
N MET A 28 -10.00 -11.57 -10.32
CA MET A 28 -9.14 -10.50 -9.83
C MET A 28 -7.65 -10.86 -9.86
N GLY A 29 -6.83 -9.91 -10.33
CA GLY A 29 -5.40 -9.85 -10.02
C GLY A 29 -5.11 -8.63 -9.16
N ALA A 30 -4.24 -8.78 -8.15
CA ALA A 30 -3.76 -7.65 -7.34
C ALA A 30 -2.25 -7.49 -7.55
N LYS A 31 -1.82 -6.25 -7.77
CA LYS A 31 -0.41 -5.86 -7.78
C LYS A 31 -0.19 -4.85 -6.68
N TYR A 32 0.85 -5.03 -5.89
CA TYR A 32 1.21 -4.12 -4.83
C TYR A 32 2.53 -3.43 -5.17
N ASN A 33 2.65 -2.18 -4.76
CA ASN A 33 3.93 -1.49 -4.71
C ASN A 33 4.11 -0.94 -3.29
N TYR A 34 5.33 -1.02 -2.79
CA TYR A 34 5.65 -0.52 -1.48
C TYR A 34 7.05 0.10 -1.48
N ASN A 35 7.16 1.30 -0.92
CA ASN A 35 8.42 2.01 -0.81
C ASN A 35 8.47 2.78 0.51
N VAL A 36 9.65 2.85 1.13
CA VAL A 36 9.86 3.57 2.39
C VAL A 36 11.03 4.53 2.25
N LYS A 37 10.76 5.81 2.53
CA LYS A 37 11.77 6.88 2.57
C LYS A 37 12.13 7.18 4.02
N TYR A 38 13.35 6.83 4.39
CA TYR A 38 13.90 7.08 5.73
C TYR A 38 14.50 8.49 5.79
N THR A 39 14.28 9.20 6.89
CA THR A 39 14.90 10.50 7.17
C THR A 39 15.84 10.41 8.37
N PRO A 40 16.82 11.31 8.50
CA PRO A 40 17.75 11.31 9.64
C PRO A 40 17.11 11.57 11.01
N ASN A 41 15.88 12.08 11.06
CA ASN A 41 15.23 12.52 12.30
C ASN A 41 14.39 11.42 12.96
N ASN A 42 14.77 10.15 12.83
CA ASN A 42 13.99 9.01 13.34
C ASN A 42 12.53 9.03 12.87
N THR A 43 12.30 9.50 11.63
CA THR A 43 10.99 9.43 10.98
C THR A 43 11.13 8.82 9.60
N CYS A 44 10.09 8.14 9.13
CA CYS A 44 10.03 7.67 7.76
C CYS A 44 8.65 7.89 7.15
N ARG A 45 8.63 7.98 5.82
CA ARG A 45 7.42 8.03 5.01
C ARG A 45 7.32 6.75 4.19
N ALA A 46 6.26 5.98 4.42
CA ALA A 46 5.95 4.82 3.60
C ALA A 46 4.89 5.16 2.56
N GLU A 47 5.02 4.59 1.37
CA GLU A 47 4.07 4.69 0.27
C GLU A 47 3.65 3.28 -0.12
N LEU A 48 2.35 3.01 -0.01
CA LEU A 48 1.76 1.72 -0.30
C LEU A 48 0.68 1.89 -1.37
N GLY A 49 0.88 1.24 -2.51
CA GLY A 49 -0.07 1.20 -3.62
C GLY A 49 -0.60 -0.20 -3.87
N VAL A 50 -1.86 -0.26 -4.30
CA VAL A 50 -2.48 -1.46 -4.85
C VAL A 50 -3.16 -1.12 -6.17
N GLU A 51 -3.01 -2.02 -7.13
CA GLU A 51 -3.81 -2.06 -8.35
C GLU A 51 -4.52 -3.41 -8.41
N MET A 52 -5.84 -3.39 -8.36
CA MET A 52 -6.69 -4.56 -8.58
C MET A 52 -7.45 -4.38 -9.88
N ALA A 53 -7.29 -5.31 -10.80
CA ALA A 53 -7.99 -5.27 -12.07
C ALA A 53 -8.43 -6.67 -12.48
N ASP A 54 -9.54 -6.76 -13.21
CA ASP A 54 -9.94 -8.02 -13.79
C ASP A 54 -8.85 -8.51 -14.76
N LYS A 55 -8.54 -9.81 -14.72
CA LYS A 55 -7.47 -10.40 -15.53
C LYS A 55 -7.82 -10.45 -17.01
N GLU A 56 -9.11 -10.49 -17.35
CA GLU A 56 -9.59 -10.62 -18.72
C GLU A 56 -10.04 -9.24 -19.27
N HIS A 57 -10.61 -8.39 -18.42
CA HIS A 57 -11.17 -7.07 -18.75
C HIS A 57 -10.75 -5.95 -17.78
N PRO A 58 -9.45 -5.61 -17.71
CA PRO A 58 -8.92 -4.64 -16.76
C PRO A 58 -9.49 -3.21 -16.92
N GLU A 59 -9.97 -2.86 -18.11
CA GLU A 59 -10.65 -1.60 -18.41
C GLU A 59 -12.08 -1.53 -17.85
N SER A 60 -12.71 -2.68 -17.64
CA SER A 60 -14.11 -2.77 -17.20
C SER A 60 -14.23 -2.74 -15.68
N PHE A 61 -13.22 -3.24 -14.97
CA PHE A 61 -13.12 -3.13 -13.52
C PHE A 61 -11.68 -2.90 -13.06
N CYS A 62 -11.44 -1.77 -12.42
CA CYS A 62 -10.12 -1.41 -11.90
C CYS A 62 -10.24 -0.61 -10.60
N VAL A 63 -9.46 -0.98 -9.59
CA VAL A 63 -9.23 -0.20 -8.38
C VAL A 63 -7.74 0.12 -8.31
N ARG A 64 -7.38 1.40 -8.26
CA ARG A 64 -6.02 1.83 -7.92
C ARG A 64 -6.08 2.71 -6.69
N ALA A 65 -5.39 2.30 -5.63
CA ALA A 65 -5.29 3.09 -4.41
C ALA A 65 -3.84 3.24 -4.01
N THR A 66 -3.45 4.46 -3.60
CA THR A 66 -2.13 4.74 -3.05
C THR A 66 -2.28 5.55 -1.79
N ILE A 67 -1.68 5.06 -0.71
CA ILE A 67 -1.68 5.71 0.60
C ILE A 67 -0.25 6.01 1.05
N LEU A 68 -0.12 7.11 1.78
CA LEU A 68 1.11 7.51 2.45
C LEU A 68 0.93 7.39 3.95
N GLY A 69 1.86 6.72 4.62
CA GLY A 69 1.97 6.69 6.08
C GLY A 69 3.19 7.47 6.54
N PHE A 70 3.04 8.19 7.66
CA PHE A 70 4.11 8.91 8.35
C PHE A 70 4.37 8.25 9.70
N PHE A 71 5.62 7.90 9.96
CA PHE A 71 6.00 7.10 11.12
C PHE A 71 7.11 7.77 11.92
N ASP A 72 7.01 7.64 13.24
CA ASP A 72 8.16 7.72 14.13
C ASP A 72 8.77 6.32 14.22
N VAL A 73 10.09 6.20 14.10
CA VAL A 73 10.81 4.92 14.09
C VAL A 73 11.95 4.92 15.11
N ASP A 74 12.28 3.75 15.63
CA ASP A 74 13.49 3.60 16.41
C ASP A 74 14.72 3.60 15.48
N GLY A 75 15.57 4.61 15.62
CA GLY A 75 16.78 4.76 14.79
C GLY A 75 17.85 3.69 15.02
N SER A 76 17.69 2.83 16.03
CA SER A 76 18.58 1.70 16.29
C SER A 76 18.21 0.42 15.54
N GLU A 77 17.01 0.34 14.97
CA GLU A 77 16.52 -0.85 14.27
C GLU A 77 17.05 -0.96 12.83
N GLU A 78 17.15 -2.20 12.36
CA GLU A 78 17.54 -2.49 10.98
C GLU A 78 16.47 -2.00 9.99
N LYS A 79 16.90 -1.39 8.88
CA LYS A 79 15.99 -0.84 7.86
C LYS A 79 15.02 -1.88 7.31
N GLU A 80 15.42 -3.15 7.25
CA GLU A 80 14.55 -4.25 6.80
C GLU A 80 13.38 -4.47 7.75
N LYS A 81 13.65 -4.53 9.07
CA LYS A 81 12.60 -4.64 10.09
C LYS A 81 11.67 -3.45 10.07
N LEU A 82 12.21 -2.24 9.98
CA LEU A 82 11.39 -1.02 9.86
C LEU A 82 10.51 -1.05 8.61
N HIS A 83 11.01 -1.58 7.49
CA HIS A 83 10.23 -1.72 6.26
C HIS A 83 9.03 -2.67 6.46
N VAL A 84 9.26 -3.82 7.09
CA VAL A 84 8.19 -4.79 7.40
C VAL A 84 7.20 -4.21 8.42
N ALA A 85 7.67 -3.55 9.48
CA ALA A 85 6.84 -2.96 10.52
C ALA A 85 5.93 -1.86 9.97
N THR A 86 6.50 -0.95 9.17
CA THR A 86 5.74 0.13 8.53
C THR A 86 4.74 -0.40 7.50
N PHE A 87 5.06 -1.50 6.81
CA PHE A 87 4.11 -2.18 5.93
C PHE A 87 2.94 -2.78 6.71
N ARG A 88 3.22 -3.54 7.78
CA ARG A 88 2.21 -4.19 8.63
C ARG A 88 1.23 -3.17 9.22
N ALA A 89 1.71 -1.98 9.56
CA ALA A 89 0.88 -0.89 10.06
C ALA A 89 0.03 -0.23 8.95
N LEU A 90 0.57 -0.06 7.74
CA LEU A 90 -0.11 0.67 6.66
C LEU A 90 -1.07 -0.21 5.83
N PHE A 91 -0.80 -1.51 5.70
CA PHE A 91 -1.59 -2.43 4.89
C PHE A 91 -3.07 -2.55 5.31
N PRO A 92 -3.43 -2.65 6.61
CA PRO A 92 -4.82 -2.67 7.03
C PRO A 92 -5.59 -1.40 6.63
N VAL A 93 -4.92 -0.25 6.64
CA VAL A 93 -5.50 1.03 6.23
C VAL A 93 -5.84 1.03 4.74
N LEU A 94 -4.94 0.52 3.89
CA LEU A 94 -5.20 0.38 2.45
C LEU A 94 -6.38 -0.56 2.20
N ARG A 95 -6.36 -1.73 2.85
CA ARG A 95 -7.41 -2.76 2.72
C ARG A 95 -8.78 -2.23 3.12
N ALA A 96 -8.86 -1.49 4.23
CA ALA A 96 -10.11 -0.87 4.68
C ALA A 96 -10.57 0.22 3.69
N THR A 97 -9.64 1.04 3.18
CA THR A 97 -9.96 2.10 2.21
C THR A 97 -10.61 1.52 0.95
N VAL A 98 -10.01 0.49 0.36
CA VAL A 98 -10.56 -0.18 -0.85
C VAL A 98 -11.93 -0.77 -0.56
N SER A 99 -12.10 -1.46 0.56
CA SER A 99 -13.39 -2.05 0.97
C SER A 99 -14.49 -0.99 1.11
N VAL A 100 -14.21 0.12 1.80
CA VAL A 100 -15.18 1.20 2.04
C VAL A 100 -15.55 1.91 0.74
N MET A 101 -14.55 2.27 -0.07
CA MET A 101 -14.78 3.05 -1.29
C MET A 101 -15.51 2.25 -2.37
N THR A 102 -15.22 0.94 -2.48
CA THR A 102 -15.97 0.06 -3.38
C THR A 102 -17.41 -0.12 -2.92
N SER A 103 -17.63 -0.31 -1.61
CA SER A 103 -18.99 -0.36 -1.03
C SER A 103 -19.76 0.93 -1.28
N ALA A 104 -19.12 2.08 -1.09
CA ALA A 104 -19.72 3.39 -1.33
C ALA A 104 -20.09 3.63 -2.80
N ALA A 105 -19.43 2.93 -3.73
CA ALA A 105 -19.71 2.97 -5.16
C ALA A 105 -20.79 1.96 -5.61
N GLY A 106 -21.49 1.31 -4.67
CA GLY A 106 -22.61 0.42 -4.97
C GLY A 106 -22.20 -0.98 -5.45
N VAL A 107 -20.93 -1.36 -5.30
CA VAL A 107 -20.47 -2.74 -5.53
C VAL A 107 -20.20 -3.45 -4.20
N PRO A 108 -20.27 -4.79 -4.14
CA PRO A 108 -19.82 -5.53 -2.98
C PRO A 108 -18.39 -5.13 -2.58
N PRO A 109 -18.09 -4.98 -1.27
CA PRO A 109 -16.77 -4.58 -0.82
C PRO A 109 -15.67 -5.49 -1.38
N VAL A 110 -14.70 -4.88 -2.06
CA VAL A 110 -13.53 -5.61 -2.54
C VAL A 110 -12.59 -5.90 -1.37
N LEU A 111 -12.32 -7.18 -1.12
CA LEU A 111 -11.47 -7.63 -0.03
C LEU A 111 -10.08 -8.04 -0.55
N ILE A 112 -9.04 -7.51 0.09
CA ILE A 112 -7.65 -7.47 -0.42
C ILE A 112 -6.73 -8.65 -0.02
N PRO A 113 -7.16 -9.90 0.16
CA PRO A 113 -6.42 -10.89 0.99
C PRO A 113 -5.56 -10.36 2.19
N GLN A 114 -5.00 -11.25 2.99
CA GLN A 114 -3.85 -10.86 3.81
C GLN A 114 -2.60 -11.23 3.02
N ILE A 115 -1.63 -10.33 3.00
CA ILE A 115 -0.33 -10.60 2.38
C ILE A 115 0.75 -10.41 3.44
N HIS A 116 1.69 -11.35 3.48
CA HIS A 116 2.92 -11.20 4.22
C HIS A 116 3.95 -10.66 3.24
N ILE A 117 4.47 -9.46 3.50
CA ILE A 117 5.46 -8.83 2.62
C ILE A 117 6.76 -9.64 2.53
N GLU A 118 7.04 -10.46 3.56
CA GLU A 118 8.14 -11.42 3.61
C GLU A 118 8.06 -12.46 2.48
N ASP A 119 6.85 -12.74 1.96
CA ASP A 119 6.60 -13.73 0.91
C ASP A 119 6.54 -13.11 -0.51
N GLN A 120 6.80 -11.80 -0.67
CA GLN A 120 6.61 -11.10 -1.96
C GLN A 120 7.85 -10.31 -2.38
N ASP A 121 8.13 -10.29 -3.70
CA ASP A 121 9.21 -9.51 -4.35
C ASP A 121 9.02 -7.97 -4.28
N ILE A 122 8.28 -7.46 -3.29
CA ILE A 122 8.00 -6.02 -3.09
C ILE A 122 9.14 -5.38 -2.26
N TYR A 123 10.36 -5.88 -2.43
CA TYR A 123 11.57 -5.32 -1.83
C TYR A 123 12.23 -4.39 -2.83
N ARG A 124 11.98 -3.07 -2.73
CA ARG A 124 12.72 -2.08 -3.50
C ARG A 124 13.30 -1.01 -2.57
N PHE A 125 14.57 -1.19 -2.20
CA PHE A 125 15.34 -0.14 -1.54
C PHE A 125 15.79 0.89 -2.57
N GLU A 126 15.13 2.04 -2.63
CA GLU A 126 15.70 3.22 -3.28
C GLU A 126 16.63 3.92 -2.28
N VAL A 127 17.90 3.51 -2.26
CA VAL A 127 18.95 4.31 -1.63
C VAL A 127 19.22 5.49 -2.57
N ASN A 128 18.74 6.68 -2.25
CA ASN A 128 19.11 7.90 -2.97
C ASN A 128 20.65 8.06 -2.90
N PRO A 129 21.39 7.96 -4.01
CA PRO A 129 22.83 8.22 -4.02
C PRO A 129 23.00 9.73 -4.13
N GLY A 130 22.84 10.44 -3.02
CA GLY A 130 22.82 11.90 -3.07
C GLY A 130 22.84 12.54 -1.71
N MET A 131 23.80 12.18 -0.87
CA MET A 131 24.32 12.99 0.25
C MET A 131 25.53 12.28 0.87
N SER A 132 26.63 12.18 0.12
CA SER A 132 27.96 12.12 0.73
C SER A 132 28.50 13.54 0.74
N GLY A 133 28.32 14.22 1.86
CA GLY A 133 29.07 15.42 2.16
C GLY A 133 30.53 15.04 2.40
N LYS A 134 31.41 15.49 1.52
CA LYS A 134 32.66 16.22 1.80
C LYS A 134 33.39 16.48 0.50
#